data_AF-A0A9D9MXB3-F1
#
_entry.id   AF-A0A9D9MXB3-F1
#
_cell.length_a   1.000
_cell.length_b   1.000
_cell.length_c   1.000
_cell.angle_alpha   90.00
_cell.angle_beta   90.00
_cell.angle_gamma   90.00
#
_symmetry.space_group_name_H-M   'P 1'
#
loop_
_entity.id
_entity.type
_entity.pdbx_description
1 polymer ?
#
loop_
_entity_poly.entity_id
_entity_poly.type
_entity_poly.pdbx_seq_one_letter_code
_entity_poly.pdbx_strand_id
1 'polypeptide(L)' 'MKTISKSAKRQKAVANVLASLRIEQLTPSPSVVSGLRTCIAGNVTTDKLLADVMSRHVALRRV' A
#
# COMPACT_ATOMS: atom_id res chain seq x y z
N MET A 1 -28.88 -4.79 -5.16
CA MET A 1 -27.53 -4.18 -5.21
C MET A 1 -26.50 -5.29 -5.39
N LYS A 2 -25.59 -5.18 -6.37
CA LYS A 2 -24.46 -6.12 -6.48
C LYS A 2 -23.48 -5.83 -5.34
N THR A 3 -23.29 -6.77 -4.43
CA THR A 3 -22.34 -6.65 -3.32
C THR A 3 -20.93 -6.86 -3.85
N ILE A 4 -20.14 -5.78 -3.88
CA ILE A 4 -18.72 -5.84 -4.21
C ILE A 4 -17.98 -6.48 -3.04
N SER A 5 -17.12 -7.47 -3.34
CA SER A 5 -16.29 -8.14 -2.35
C SER A 5 -15.33 -7.15 -1.67
N LYS A 6 -14.92 -7.47 -0.43
CA LYS A 6 -13.93 -6.66 0.29
C LYS A 6 -12.61 -6.56 -0.48
N SER A 7 -12.20 -7.62 -1.18
CA SER A 7 -11.01 -7.63 -2.04
C SER A 7 -11.17 -6.68 -3.23
N ALA A 8 -12.32 -6.66 -3.90
CA ALA A 8 -12.57 -5.74 -5.01
C ALA A 8 -12.53 -4.27 -4.57
N LYS A 9 -13.06 -3.96 -3.37
CA LYS A 9 -12.95 -2.61 -2.79
C LYS A 9 -11.49 -2.22 -2.53
N ARG A 10 -10.69 -3.11 -1.93
CA ARG A 10 -9.27 -2.88 -1.67
C ARG A 10 -8.47 -2.71 -2.95
N GLN A 11 -8.73 -3.55 -3.96
CA GLN A 11 -8.09 -3.45 -5.27
C GLN A 11 -8.35 -2.10 -5.94
N LYS A 12 -9.61 -1.63 -5.92
CA LYS A 12 -9.97 -0.32 -6.48
C LYS A 12 -9.26 0.83 -5.74
N ALA A 13 -9.21 0.77 -4.41
CA ALA A 13 -8.52 1.79 -3.62
C ALA A 13 -7.02 1.85 -3.94
N VAL A 14 -6.33 0.70 -3.99
CA VAL A 14 -4.90 0.64 -4.32
C VAL A 14 -4.65 1.11 -5.75
N ALA A 15 -5.49 0.72 -6.72
CA ALA A 15 -5.36 1.16 -8.10
C ALA A 15 -5.49 2.68 -8.23
N ASN A 16 -6.43 3.30 -7.52
CA ASN A 16 -6.60 4.75 -7.51
C ASN A 16 -5.37 5.47 -6.95
N VAL A 17 -4.82 4.99 -5.83
CA VAL A 17 -3.61 5.58 -5.22
C VAL A 17 -2.42 5.48 -6.19
N LEU A 18 -2.20 4.32 -6.79
CA LEU A 18 -1.11 4.14 -7.77
C LEU A 18 -1.30 5.02 -9.01
N ALA A 19 -2.53 5.22 -9.45
CA ALA A 19 -2.84 6.13 -10.56
C ALA A 19 -2.55 7.59 -10.19
N SER A 20 -2.93 8.05 -8.99
CA SER A 20 -2.63 9.40 -8.50
C SER A 20 -1.12 9.67 -8.45
N LEU A 21 -0.33 8.73 -7.91
CA LEU A 21 1.13 8.86 -7.89
C LEU A 21 1.72 8.95 -9.30
N ARG A 22 1.18 8.17 -10.24
CA ARG A 22 1.62 8.21 -11.64
C ARG A 22 1.31 9.55 -12.32
N ILE A 23 0.16 10.16 -12.02
CA ILE A 23 -0.20 11.50 -12.51
C ILE A 23 0.84 12.53 -12.05
N GLU A 24 1.31 12.41 -10.81
CA GLU A 24 2.35 13.28 -10.23
C GLU A 24 3.78 12.88 -10.63
N GLN A 25 3.95 11.90 -11.53
CA GLN A 25 5.26 11.34 -11.93
C GLN A 25 6.07 10.76 -10.74
N LEU A 26 5.39 10.39 -9.66
CA LEU A 26 5.99 9.74 -8.50
C LEU A 26 5.95 8.22 -8.68
N THR A 27 7.10 7.57 -8.43
CA THR A 27 7.20 6.12 -8.46
C THR A 27 7.33 5.59 -7.03
N PRO A 28 6.33 4.85 -6.51
CA PRO A 28 6.44 4.25 -5.19
C PRO A 28 7.54 3.18 -5.17
N SER A 29 8.18 3.00 -4.02
CA SER A 29 9.23 1.98 -3.87
C SER A 29 8.67 0.57 -4.07
N PRO A 30 9.49 -0.41 -4.54
CA PRO A 30 9.05 -1.78 -4.73
C PRO A 30 8.45 -2.41 -3.47
N SER A 31 8.97 -2.02 -2.29
CA SER A 31 8.49 -2.44 -0.97
C SER A 31 7.04 -2.03 -0.73
N VAL A 32 6.69 -0.78 -1.05
CA VAL A 32 5.32 -0.26 -0.92
C VAL A 32 4.39 -0.98 -1.90
N VAL A 33 4.81 -1.16 -3.16
CA VAL A 33 4.01 -1.88 -4.17
C VAL A 33 3.73 -3.33 -3.75
N SER A 34 4.74 -4.03 -3.24
CA SER A 34 4.59 -5.41 -2.74
C SER A 34 3.62 -5.46 -1.55
N GLY A 35 3.79 -4.57 -0.57
CA GLY A 35 2.92 -4.49 0.60
C GLY A 35 1.46 -4.18 0.25
N LEU A 36 1.22 -3.27 -0.69
CA LEU A 36 -0.13 -2.95 -1.17
C LEU A 36 -0.81 -4.17 -1.81
N ARG A 37 -0.07 -5.02 -2.54
CA ARG A 37 -0.61 -6.29 -3.07
C ARG A 37 -1.00 -7.25 -1.94
N THR A 38 -0.20 -7.33 -0.89
CA THR A 38 -0.52 -8.12 0.32
C THR A 38 -1.75 -7.59 1.04
N CYS A 39 -1.97 -6.27 1.06
CA CYS A 39 -3.21 -5.66 1.57
C CYS A 39 -4.43 -6.01 0.70
N ILE A 40 -4.30 -6.06 -0.63
CA ILE A 40 -5.39 -6.49 -1.53
C ILE A 40 -5.80 -7.93 -1.21
N ALA A 41 -4.82 -8.83 -1.04
CA ALA A 41 -5.04 -10.22 -0.65
C ALA A 41 -5.70 -10.36 0.73
N GLY A 42 -5.63 -9.31 1.56
CA GLY A 42 -6.18 -9.30 2.91
C GLY A 42 -5.28 -9.96 3.95
N ASN A 43 -4.03 -10.26 3.60
CA ASN A 43 -3.05 -10.89 4.49
C ASN A 43 -2.44 -9.91 5.49
N VAL A 44 -2.44 -8.61 5.17
CA VAL A 44 -1.86 -7.54 5.99
C VAL A 44 -2.78 -6.31 5.95
N THR A 45 -2.85 -5.57 7.06
CA THR A 45 -3.60 -4.30 7.15
C THR A 45 -2.75 -3.13 6.65
N THR A 46 -3.39 -2.04 6.24
CA THR A 46 -2.70 -0.81 5.85
C THR A 46 -1.86 -0.23 6.98
N ASP A 47 -2.31 -0.37 8.24
CA ASP A 47 -1.57 0.12 9.42
C ASP A 47 -0.26 -0.64 9.61
N LYS A 48 -0.29 -1.97 9.43
CA LYS A 48 0.92 -2.79 9.49
C LYS A 48 1.88 -2.46 8.35
N LEU A 49 1.36 -2.28 7.13
CA LEU A 49 2.18 -1.84 6.01
C LEU A 49 2.83 -0.48 6.28
N LEU A 50 2.08 0.47 6.86
CA LEU A 50 2.61 1.78 7.22
C LEU A 50 3.75 1.64 8.24
N ALA A 51 3.55 0.85 9.30
CA ALA A 51 4.59 0.60 10.29
C ALA A 51 5.85 -0.04 9.68
N ASP A 52 5.70 -1.01 8.78
CA ASP A 52 6.82 -1.68 8.10
C ASP A 52 7.60 -0.69 7.20
N VAL A 53 6.89 0.15 6.45
CA VAL A 53 7.51 1.20 5.60
C VAL A 53 8.22 2.24 6.47
N MET A 54 7.59 2.70 7.54
CA MET A 54 8.21 3.62 8.49
C MET A 54 9.45 3.01 9.11
N SER A 55 9.40 1.78 9.62
CA SER A 55 10.56 1.11 10.21
C SER A 55 11.72 0.94 9.22
N ARG A 56 11.43 0.81 7.93
CA ARG A 56 12.46 0.64 6.89
C ARG A 56 13.12 1.97 6.49
N HIS A 57 12.38 3.08 6.60
CA HIS A 57 12.85 4.41 6.20
C HIS A 57 13.27 5.30 7.37
N VAL A 58 12.83 5.01 8.59
CA VAL A 58 13.38 5.60 9.80
C VAL A 58 14.80 5.05 9.92
N ALA A 59 15.78 5.91 9.64
CA ALA A 59 17.16 5.63 9.95
C ALA A 59 17.24 5.29 11.44
N LEU A 60 17.68 4.07 11.77
CA LEU A 60 18.15 3.76 13.11
C LEU A 60 19.27 4.76 13.41
N ARG A 61 18.94 5.85 14.11
CA ARG A 61 19.95 6.67 14.78
C ARG A 61 20.64 5.73 15.75
N ARG A 62 21.81 5.22 15.36
CA ARG A 62 22.77 4.68 16.32
C ARG A 62 23.13 5.87 17.21
N VAL A 63 22.58 5.87 18.42
CA VAL A 63 23.04 6.70 19.53
C VAL A 63 24.15 5.94 20.22
#